data_AF-A0ABD3R988-F1
#
_entry.id   AF-A0ABD3R988-F1
#
_cell.length_a   1.000
_cell.length_b   1.000
_cell.length_c   1.000
_cell.angle_alpha   90.00
_cell.angle_beta   90.00
_cell.angle_gamma   90.00
#
_symmetry.space_group_name_H-M   'P 1'
#
loop_
_entity.id
_entity.type
_entity.pdbx_description
1 polymer ?
#
loop_
_entity_poly.entity_id
_entity_poly.type
_entity_poly.pdbx_seq_one_letter_code
_entity_poly.pdbx_strand_id
1 'polypeptide(L)'
;MGSAFSSSSSYLQYKNDFELVIRATKDLEHLLETRFDAPSEKNVGLHDKITAAQNSHRLSPDCVKKLRYLVTLRNKLVHDHDFNSLPDREHFARSYDSVAKELQDKLRGSSRNCIIC
;
A
#
# COMPACT_ATOMS: atom_id res chain seq x y z
N MET A 1 13.67 1.06 -15.27
CA MET A 1 12.43 0.55 -15.91
C MET A 1 11.31 0.80 -14.91
N GLY A 2 10.33 1.64 -15.28
CA GLY A 2 9.36 2.21 -14.36
C GLY A 2 8.28 1.22 -13.96
N SER A 3 8.19 0.90 -12.68
CA SER A 3 7.01 0.26 -12.09
C SER A 3 5.89 1.29 -12.09
N ALA A 4 5.07 1.26 -13.13
CA ALA A 4 3.84 2.05 -13.17
C ALA A 4 2.91 1.48 -12.09
N PHE A 5 2.77 2.20 -10.98
CA PHE A 5 1.72 1.95 -9.98
C PHE A 5 0.40 1.89 -10.75
N SER A 6 -0.21 0.72 -10.73
CA SER A 6 -1.29 0.43 -11.66
C SER A 6 -2.49 1.31 -11.27
N SER A 7 -2.96 2.14 -12.22
CA SER A 7 -4.05 3.09 -12.00
C SER A 7 -5.26 2.36 -11.39
N SER A 8 -5.98 2.96 -10.44
CA SER A 8 -7.13 2.37 -9.71
C SER A 8 -8.14 1.61 -10.61
N SER A 9 -8.26 2.02 -11.88
CA SER A 9 -9.09 1.35 -12.90
C SER A 9 -8.61 -0.05 -13.32
N SER A 10 -7.32 -0.36 -13.16
CA SER A 10 -6.72 -1.65 -13.55
C SER A 10 -6.91 -2.74 -12.50
N TYR A 11 -6.98 -2.39 -11.21
CA TYR A 11 -7.23 -3.37 -10.15
C TYR A 11 -8.70 -3.84 -10.12
N LEU A 12 -9.65 -3.00 -10.57
CA LEU A 12 -11.06 -3.40 -10.73
C LEU A 12 -11.26 -4.45 -11.84
N GLN A 13 -10.27 -4.69 -12.70
CA GLN A 13 -10.34 -5.70 -13.76
C GLN A 13 -10.22 -7.14 -13.23
N TYR A 14 -9.66 -7.32 -12.02
CA TYR A 14 -9.56 -8.65 -11.42
C TYR A 14 -10.93 -9.14 -10.97
N LYS A 15 -11.36 -10.30 -11.44
CA LYS A 15 -12.63 -10.92 -11.02
C LYS A 15 -12.56 -11.48 -9.59
N ASN A 16 -11.37 -11.82 -9.10
CA ASN A 16 -11.16 -12.38 -7.76
C ASN A 16 -10.70 -11.30 -6.77
N ASP A 17 -11.44 -11.13 -5.68
CA ASP A 17 -11.11 -10.20 -4.59
C ASP A 17 -9.79 -10.53 -3.90
N PHE A 18 -9.53 -11.83 -3.74
CA PHE A 18 -8.26 -12.33 -3.21
C PHE A 18 -7.09 -11.83 -4.05
N GLU A 19 -7.15 -12.01 -5.37
CA GLU A 19 -6.07 -11.57 -6.25
C GLU A 19 -5.89 -10.06 -6.20
N LEU A 20 -7.00 -9.30 -6.24
CA LEU A 20 -7.00 -7.85 -6.16
C LEU A 20 -6.28 -7.35 -4.90
N VAL A 21 -6.70 -7.83 -3.73
CA VAL A 21 -6.15 -7.38 -2.44
C VAL A 21 -4.71 -7.86 -2.24
N ILE A 22 -4.42 -9.12 -2.58
CA ILE A 22 -3.07 -9.66 -2.43
C ILE A 22 -2.09 -8.92 -3.35
N ARG A 23 -2.44 -8.66 -4.61
CA ARG A 23 -1.58 -7.89 -5.52
C ARG A 23 -1.39 -6.46 -5.05
N ALA A 24 -2.47 -5.77 -4.68
CA ALA A 24 -2.38 -4.38 -4.21
C ALA A 24 -1.52 -4.26 -2.94
N THR A 25 -1.68 -5.16 -1.97
CA THR A 25 -0.89 -5.16 -0.74
C THR A 25 0.57 -5.54 -0.97
N LYS A 26 0.87 -6.48 -1.87
CA LYS A 26 2.24 -6.80 -2.28
C LYS A 26 2.95 -5.63 -2.96
N ASP A 27 2.24 -4.90 -3.81
CA ASP A 27 2.78 -3.71 -4.47
C ASP A 27 3.13 -2.62 -3.44
N LEU A 28 2.25 -2.40 -2.46
CA LEU A 28 2.52 -1.50 -1.33
C LEU A 28 3.70 -1.94 -0.48
N GLU A 29 3.80 -3.24 -0.17
CA GLU A 29 4.93 -3.78 0.58
C GLU A 29 6.25 -3.49 -0.15
N HIS A 30 6.32 -3.81 -1.43
CA HIS A 30 7.48 -3.56 -2.25
C HIS A 30 7.84 -2.07 -2.34
N LEU A 31 6.82 -1.20 -2.41
CA LEU A 31 7.01 0.25 -2.42
C LEU A 31 7.61 0.75 -1.09
N LEU A 32 7.09 0.27 0.03
CA LEU A 32 7.58 0.63 1.37
C LEU A 32 9.02 0.18 1.57
N GLU A 33 9.36 -1.05 1.16
CA GLU A 33 10.73 -1.59 1.25
C GLU A 33 11.71 -0.83 0.36
N THR A 34 11.33 -0.56 -0.90
CA THR A 34 12.25 0.02 -1.89
C THR A 34 12.43 1.53 -1.72
N ARG A 35 11.40 2.23 -1.23
CA ARG A 35 11.37 3.71 -1.24
C ARG A 35 11.31 4.35 0.13
N PHE A 36 10.88 3.62 1.14
CA PHE A 36 10.69 4.14 2.49
C PHE A 36 11.60 3.47 3.53
N ASP A 37 12.61 2.72 3.07
CA ASP A 37 13.58 1.97 3.87
C ASP A 37 12.90 1.08 4.94
N ALA A 38 11.70 0.58 4.61
CA ALA A 38 10.97 -0.27 5.53
C ALA A 38 11.70 -1.62 5.66
N PRO A 39 11.72 -2.23 6.86
CA PRO A 39 12.36 -3.51 7.09
C PRO A 39 11.80 -4.56 6.13
N SER A 40 12.66 -5.14 5.30
CA SER A 40 12.28 -6.14 4.31
C SER A 40 12.33 -7.58 4.84
N GLU A 41 12.38 -7.73 6.16
CA GLU A 41 12.46 -9.03 6.81
C GLU A 41 11.16 -9.82 6.61
N LYS A 42 11.26 -11.11 6.28
CA LYS A 42 10.11 -12.00 6.09
C LYS A 42 9.20 -12.14 7.31
N ASN A 43 9.72 -11.85 8.50
CA ASN A 43 8.97 -11.93 9.75
C ASN A 43 8.26 -10.63 10.12
N VAL A 44 8.53 -9.54 9.39
CA VAL A 44 7.93 -8.24 9.67
C VAL A 44 6.64 -8.10 8.89
N GLY A 45 5.52 -8.06 9.61
CA GLY A 45 4.21 -7.90 8.99
C GLY A 45 4.05 -6.53 8.33
N LEU A 46 3.18 -6.46 7.32
CA LEU A 46 2.93 -5.20 6.58
C LEU A 46 2.54 -4.03 7.51
N HIS A 47 1.82 -4.32 8.60
CA HIS A 47 1.47 -3.32 9.62
C HIS A 47 2.70 -2.69 10.30
N ASP A 48 3.72 -3.49 10.55
CA ASP A 48 4.96 -3.05 11.19
C ASP A 48 5.82 -2.27 10.19
N LYS A 49 5.91 -2.73 8.92
CA LYS A 49 6.54 -1.98 7.82
C LYS A 49 5.93 -0.58 7.63
N ILE A 50 4.60 -0.47 7.69
CA ILE A 50 3.90 0.83 7.63
C ILE A 50 4.29 1.73 8.80
N THR A 51 4.38 1.15 10.01
CA THR A 51 4.75 1.90 11.21
C THR A 51 6.21 2.36 11.14
N ALA A 52 7.13 1.51 10.67
CA ALA A 52 8.51 1.87 10.39
C ALA A 52 8.60 3.01 9.35
N ALA A 53 7.91 2.87 8.20
CA ALA A 53 7.88 3.90 7.17
C ALA A 53 7.26 5.22 7.67
N GLN A 54 6.25 5.16 8.54
CA GLN A 54 5.68 6.34 9.19
C GLN A 54 6.73 7.07 10.03
N ASN A 55 7.49 6.34 10.84
CA ASN A 55 8.53 6.91 11.69
C ASN A 55 9.69 7.48 10.86
N SER A 56 10.16 6.76 9.84
CA SER A 56 11.29 7.18 9.01
C SER A 56 10.95 8.36 8.09
N HIS A 57 9.77 8.38 7.47
CA HIS A 57 9.40 9.37 6.44
C HIS A 57 8.31 10.37 6.85
N ARG A 58 7.90 10.37 8.13
CA ARG A 58 6.85 11.24 8.68
C ARG A 58 5.59 11.24 7.81
N LEU A 59 5.09 10.03 7.52
CA LEU A 59 3.84 9.86 6.77
C LEU A 59 2.67 10.51 7.51
N SER A 60 1.71 11.03 6.74
CA SER A 60 0.50 11.64 7.32
C SER A 60 -0.26 10.59 8.14
N PRO A 61 -0.77 10.93 9.34
CA PRO A 61 -1.54 9.99 10.16
C PRO A 61 -2.79 9.48 9.44
N ASP A 62 -3.36 10.26 8.51
CA ASP A 62 -4.50 9.85 7.68
C ASP A 62 -4.12 8.74 6.69
N CYS A 63 -2.96 8.87 6.03
CA CYS A 63 -2.40 7.87 5.13
C CYS A 63 -2.14 6.55 5.87
N VAL A 64 -1.56 6.62 7.06
CA VAL A 64 -1.29 5.44 7.90
C VAL A 64 -2.59 4.75 8.32
N LYS A 65 -3.63 5.51 8.66
CA LYS A 65 -4.94 4.95 9.00
C LYS A 65 -5.54 4.17 7.83
N LYS A 66 -5.46 4.71 6.61
CA LYS A 66 -5.91 4.03 5.38
C LYS A 66 -5.09 2.78 5.09
N LEU A 67 -3.76 2.86 5.22
CA LEU A 67 -2.86 1.72 5.08
C LEU A 67 -3.22 0.60 6.07
N ARG A 68 -3.40 0.94 7.35
CA ARG A 68 -3.84 -0.04 8.37
C ARG A 68 -5.17 -0.69 8.01
N TYR A 69 -6.13 0.09 7.53
CA TYR A 69 -7.40 -0.45 7.04
C TYR A 69 -7.20 -1.48 5.92
N LEU A 70 -6.36 -1.20 4.92
CA LEU A 70 -6.05 -2.15 3.84
C LEU A 70 -5.41 -3.44 4.37
N VAL A 71 -4.48 -3.34 5.32
CA VAL A 71 -3.85 -4.52 5.95
C VAL A 71 -4.85 -5.33 6.77
N THR A 72 -5.72 -4.67 7.54
CA THR A 72 -6.77 -5.35 8.29
C THR A 72 -7.71 -6.09 7.35
N LEU A 73 -8.10 -5.47 6.24
CA LEU A 73 -8.97 -6.09 5.25
C LEU A 73 -8.29 -7.30 4.58
N ARG A 74 -7.01 -7.16 4.21
CA ARG A 74 -6.20 -8.27 3.70
C ARG A 74 -6.10 -9.41 4.72
N ASN A 75 -5.88 -9.09 6.00
CA ASN A 75 -5.77 -10.13 7.03
C ASN A 75 -7.10 -10.84 7.24
N LYS A 76 -8.22 -10.12 7.25
CA LYS A 76 -9.55 -10.75 7.28
C LYS A 76 -9.76 -11.63 6.05
N LEU A 77 -9.53 -11.11 4.85
CA LEU A 77 -9.71 -11.86 3.60
C LEU A 77 -8.82 -13.10 3.50
N VAL A 78 -7.58 -13.05 4.01
CA VAL A 78 -6.65 -14.18 3.91
C VAL A 78 -6.82 -15.20 5.05
N HIS A 79 -7.19 -14.77 6.25
CA HIS A 79 -7.19 -15.62 7.44
C HIS A 79 -8.58 -16.01 7.95
N ASP A 80 -9.62 -15.26 7.60
CA ASP A 80 -10.98 -15.54 8.05
C ASP A 80 -11.66 -16.50 7.05
N HIS A 81 -12.07 -17.67 7.54
CA HIS A 81 -12.61 -18.74 6.70
C HIS A 81 -14.01 -18.41 6.15
N ASP A 82 -14.76 -17.54 6.84
CA ASP A 82 -16.10 -17.10 6.43
C ASP A 82 -16.05 -15.84 5.56
N PHE A 83 -14.94 -15.09 5.57
CA PHE A 83 -14.76 -13.87 4.80
C PHE A 83 -14.17 -14.15 3.40
N ASN A 84 -15.01 -14.64 2.48
CA ASN A 84 -14.59 -15.03 1.13
C ASN A 84 -14.80 -13.96 0.04
N SER A 85 -15.25 -12.76 0.38
CA SER A 85 -15.50 -11.70 -0.61
C SER A 85 -15.27 -10.32 -0.03
N LEU A 86 -14.82 -9.39 -0.88
CA LEU A 86 -14.73 -8.01 -0.44
C LEU A 86 -16.15 -7.43 -0.39
N PRO A 87 -16.59 -6.87 0.75
CA PRO A 87 -17.90 -6.22 0.80
C PRO A 87 -17.94 -5.00 -0.11
N ASP A 88 -16.79 -4.32 -0.31
CA ASP A 88 -16.75 -3.02 -0.95
C ASP A 88 -15.44 -2.80 -1.73
N ARG A 89 -15.43 -3.31 -2.97
CA ARG A 89 -14.26 -3.27 -3.88
C ARG A 89 -13.87 -1.83 -4.23
N GLU A 90 -14.86 -0.98 -4.45
CA GLU A 90 -14.65 0.44 -4.74
C GLU A 90 -14.01 1.16 -3.56
N HIS A 91 -14.49 0.91 -2.34
CA HIS A 91 -13.92 1.53 -1.15
C HIS A 91 -12.45 1.14 -0.96
N PHE A 92 -12.11 -0.14 -1.20
CA PHE A 92 -10.72 -0.60 -1.17
C PHE A 92 -9.86 0.10 -2.24
N ALA A 93 -10.33 0.14 -3.49
CA ALA A 93 -9.60 0.76 -4.59
C ALA A 93 -9.39 2.27 -4.37
N ARG A 94 -10.39 2.98 -3.85
CA ARG A 94 -10.29 4.41 -3.48
C ARG A 94 -9.34 4.65 -2.33
N SER A 95 -9.37 3.78 -1.32
CA SER A 95 -8.45 3.85 -0.17
C SER A 95 -7.00 3.62 -0.61
N TYR A 96 -6.78 2.61 -1.46
CA TYR A 96 -5.48 2.34 -2.07
C TYR A 96 -5.01 3.53 -2.92
N ASP A 97 -5.86 4.07 -3.80
CA ASP A 97 -5.50 5.19 -4.66
C ASP A 97 -5.10 6.44 -3.86
N SER A 98 -5.87 6.76 -2.82
CA SER A 98 -5.55 7.88 -1.92
C SER A 98 -4.17 7.71 -1.28
N VAL A 99 -3.88 6.52 -0.77
CA VAL A 99 -2.58 6.19 -0.15
C VAL A 99 -1.47 6.24 -1.18
N ALA A 100 -1.65 5.60 -2.34
CA ALA A 100 -0.65 5.56 -3.40
C ALA A 100 -0.32 6.96 -3.90
N LYS A 101 -1.32 7.82 -4.05
CA LYS A 101 -1.15 9.24 -4.42
C LYS A 101 -0.38 10.02 -3.36
N GLU A 102 -0.69 9.84 -2.07
CA GLU A 102 0.06 10.49 -0.99
C GLU A 102 1.50 9.98 -0.89
N LEU A 103 1.72 8.68 -1.00
CA LEU A 103 3.07 8.10 -1.04
C LEU A 103 3.85 8.64 -2.24
N GLN A 104 3.22 8.71 -3.41
CA GLN A 104 3.85 9.27 -4.61
C GLN A 104 4.14 10.77 -4.46
N ASP A 105 3.25 11.54 -3.83
CA ASP A 105 3.51 12.95 -3.53
C ASP A 105 4.73 13.11 -2.60
N LYS A 106 4.84 12.27 -1.57
CA LYS A 106 6.02 12.22 -0.70
C LYS A 106 7.30 11.88 -1.47
N LEU A 107 7.25 10.92 -2.39
CA LEU A 107 8.40 10.56 -3.22
C LEU A 107 8.79 11.69 -4.18
N ARG A 108 7.81 12.38 -4.77
CA ARG A 108 8.05 13.54 -5.64
C ARG A 108 8.57 14.75 -4.87
N GLY A 109 8.06 14.98 -3.66
CA GLY A 109 8.52 16.02 -2.74
C GLY A 109 9.95 15.79 -2.26
N SER A 110 10.32 14.53 -1.97
CA SER A 110 11.69 14.14 -1.62
C SER A 110 12.67 14.32 -2.79
N SER A 111 12.21 14.13 -4.03
CA SER A 111 13.02 14.29 -5.23
C SER A 111 13.37 15.74 -5.61
N ARG A 112 12.84 16.76 -4.91
CA ARG A 112 13.28 18.17 -5.09
C ARG A 112 14.60 18.49 -4.39
N ASN A 113 15.16 17.55 -3.63
CA ASN A 113 16.45 17.73 -2.96
C ASN A 113 17.65 17.13 -3.74
N CYS A 114 17.48 16.73 -4.99
CA CYS A 114 18.60 16.45 -5.89
C CYS A 114 18.81 17.66 -6.81
N ILE A 115 19.62 18.61 -6.36
CA ILE A 115 20.23 19.64 -7.20
C ILE A 115 21.75 19.46 -7.07
N ILE A 116 22.46 19.46 -8.21
CA ILE A 116 23.93 19.54 -8.42
C ILE A 116 24.66 18.19 -8.21
N CYS A 117 25.42 17.60 -9.16
CA CYS A 117 26.36 18.16 -10.15
C CYS A 117 26.19 17.58 -11.56
#